data_AF-A0A0H3BL13-F1
#
_entry.id   AF-A0A0H3BL13-F1
#
_cell.length_a   1.000
_cell.length_b   1.000
_cell.length_c   1.000
_cell.angle_alpha   90.00
_cell.angle_beta   90.00
_cell.angle_gamma   90.00
#
_symmetry.space_group_name_H-M   'P 1'
#
loop_
_entity.id
_entity.type
_entity.pdbx_description
1 polymer ?
#
loop_
_entity_poly.entity_id
_entity_poly.type
_entity_poly.pdbx_seq_one_letter_code
_entity_poly.pdbx_strand_id
1 'polypeptide(L)'
;MGGNTRSVKLHQMEDSKGNADWRAINNNRQQIFRWLRGETKAARTKTKALAKAMEAALPAERYAQLGMTAQHLICIAIRDFAAAIIALLLDARDRPQRIAQALQAIQETQRLTSV
;
A
#
# COMPACT_ATOMS: atom_id res chain seq x y z
N MET A 1 16.20 -0.61 -10.07
CA MET A 1 16.65 0.67 -9.47
C MET A 1 16.14 1.82 -10.32
N GLY A 2 15.05 2.49 -9.92
CA GLY A 2 14.24 3.38 -10.79
C GLY A 2 14.34 4.90 -10.50
N GLY A 3 15.37 5.35 -9.80
CA GLY A 3 15.44 6.73 -9.27
C GLY A 3 15.88 7.82 -10.25
N ASN A 4 16.65 7.48 -11.29
CA ASN A 4 17.09 8.42 -12.32
C ASN A 4 16.72 7.91 -13.72
N THR A 5 15.70 8.52 -14.30
CA THR A 5 15.33 8.36 -15.72
C THR A 5 15.42 9.72 -16.41
N ARG A 6 15.25 9.80 -17.75
CA ARG A 6 15.22 11.11 -18.43
C ARG A 6 14.17 12.08 -17.84
N SER A 7 13.12 11.56 -17.20
CA SER A 7 12.01 12.36 -16.66
C SER A 7 12.05 12.55 -15.13
N VAL A 8 12.75 11.68 -14.39
CA VAL A 8 12.82 11.70 -12.91
C VAL A 8 14.28 11.84 -12.49
N LYS A 9 14.57 12.84 -11.64
CA LYS A 9 15.88 13.05 -11.04
C LYS A 9 15.76 13.05 -9.53
N LEU A 10 16.26 12.02 -8.87
CA LEU A 10 16.35 11.92 -7.41
C LEU A 10 17.80 12.09 -6.97
N HIS A 11 17.99 12.63 -5.77
CA HIS A 11 19.29 12.74 -5.13
C HIS A 11 19.76 11.35 -4.65
N GLN A 12 21.06 11.09 -4.68
CA GLN A 12 21.61 9.92 -3.99
C GLN A 12 21.32 10.03 -2.50
N MET A 13 20.91 8.92 -1.88
CA MET A 13 20.51 8.87 -0.47
C MET A 13 21.70 8.59 0.47
N GLU A 14 22.88 8.37 -0.10
CA GLU A 14 24.13 8.11 0.62
C GLU A 14 25.14 9.20 0.28
N ASP A 15 25.93 9.60 1.28
CA ASP A 15 27.05 10.51 1.11
C ASP A 15 28.28 9.79 0.52
N SER A 16 29.35 10.53 0.24
CA SER A 16 30.59 9.96 -0.32
C SER A 16 31.31 8.97 0.61
N LYS A 17 30.87 8.86 1.87
CA LYS A 17 31.39 7.94 2.89
C LYS A 17 30.43 6.76 3.14
N GLY A 18 29.32 6.67 2.40
CA GLY A 18 28.30 5.61 2.54
C GLY A 18 27.32 5.83 3.70
N ASN A 19 27.31 7.00 4.35
CA ASN A 19 26.32 7.30 5.38
C ASN A 19 25.04 7.84 4.76
N ALA A 20 23.91 7.69 5.46
CA ALA A 20 22.64 8.26 5.02
C ALA A 20 22.71 9.80 4.92
N ASP A 21 22.49 10.33 3.72
CA ASP A 21 22.28 11.76 3.49
C ASP A 21 20.81 12.10 3.78
N TRP A 22 20.54 12.47 5.03
CA TRP A 22 19.21 12.84 5.50
C TRP A 22 18.59 14.01 4.74
N ARG A 23 19.41 14.93 4.21
CA ARG A 23 18.92 16.07 3.42
C ARG A 23 18.43 15.58 2.06
N ALA A 24 19.21 14.74 1.38
CA ALA A 24 18.81 14.15 0.11
C ALA A 24 17.55 13.29 0.24
N ILE A 25 17.46 12.47 1.30
CA ILE A 25 16.28 11.64 1.59
C ILE A 25 15.03 12.50 1.76
N ASN A 26 15.12 13.57 2.56
CA ASN A 26 13.99 14.46 2.80
C ASN A 26 13.55 15.21 1.54
N ASN A 27 14.51 15.67 0.72
CA ASN A 27 14.22 16.31 -0.56
C ASN A 27 13.55 15.36 -1.55
N ASN A 28 14.04 14.12 -1.65
CA ASN A 28 13.43 13.09 -2.49
C ASN A 28 12.00 12.80 -2.04
N ARG A 29 11.77 12.63 -0.73
CA ARG A 29 10.44 12.41 -0.15
C ARG A 29 9.48 13.53 -0.56
N GLN A 30 9.86 14.78 -0.36
CA GLN A 30 9.02 15.93 -0.73
C GLN A 30 8.71 15.96 -2.22
N GLN A 31 9.71 15.74 -3.08
CA GLN A 31 9.52 15.74 -4.53
C GLN A 31 8.55 14.64 -4.98
N ILE A 32 8.72 13.42 -4.49
CA ILE A 32 7.86 12.27 -4.81
C ILE A 32 6.41 12.58 -4.42
N PHE A 33 6.17 13.03 -3.18
CA PHE A 33 4.81 13.36 -2.74
C PHE A 33 4.21 14.56 -3.47
N ARG A 34 5.04 15.55 -3.85
CA ARG A 34 4.59 16.67 -4.68
C ARG A 34 4.15 16.21 -6.07
N TRP A 35 4.85 15.25 -6.69
CA TRP A 35 4.44 14.70 -7.99
C TRP A 35 3.21 13.80 -7.87
N LEU A 36 3.09 13.02 -6.80
CA LEU A 36 1.92 12.18 -6.53
C LEU A 36 0.63 13.00 -6.39
N ARG A 37 0.69 14.17 -5.73
CA ARG A 37 -0.47 15.06 -5.56
C ARG A 37 -0.70 16.01 -6.74
N GLY A 38 0.27 16.11 -7.66
CA GLY A 38 0.24 17.08 -8.75
C GLY A 38 -0.51 16.55 -9.96
N GLU A 39 -1.37 17.37 -10.55
CA GLU A 39 -2.17 16.97 -11.72
C GLU A 39 -1.53 17.32 -13.07
N THR A 40 -0.42 18.06 -13.06
CA THR A 40 0.24 18.49 -14.30
C THR A 40 0.77 17.31 -15.11
N LYS A 41 0.88 17.49 -16.44
CA LYS A 41 1.45 16.47 -17.34
C LYS A 41 2.82 15.99 -16.88
N ALA A 42 3.68 16.91 -16.41
CA ALA A 42 5.00 16.57 -15.89
C ALA A 42 4.93 15.73 -14.60
N ALA A 43 4.04 16.08 -13.67
CA ALA A 43 3.84 15.30 -12.44
C ALA A 43 3.35 13.87 -12.77
N ARG A 44 2.35 13.74 -13.65
CA ARG A 44 1.84 12.43 -14.11
C ARG A 44 2.92 11.57 -14.76
N THR A 45 3.75 12.15 -15.63
CA THR A 45 4.87 11.43 -16.27
C THR A 45 5.88 10.92 -15.24
N LYS A 46 6.22 11.74 -14.25
CA LYS A 46 7.17 11.36 -13.18
C LYS A 46 6.60 10.27 -12.28
N THR A 47 5.33 10.39 -11.91
CA THR A 47 4.62 9.36 -11.12
C THR A 47 4.56 8.03 -11.87
N LYS A 48 4.24 8.03 -13.16
CA LYS A 48 4.27 6.82 -14.00
C LYS A 48 5.65 6.20 -14.09
N ALA A 49 6.71 7.01 -14.23
CA ALA A 49 8.08 6.51 -14.28
C ALA A 49 8.51 5.86 -12.94
N LEU A 50 7.96 6.31 -11.82
CA LEU A 50 8.23 5.74 -10.49
C LEU A 50 7.33 4.54 -10.14
N ALA A 51 6.27 4.26 -10.90
CA ALA A 51 5.22 3.30 -10.51
C ALA A 51 5.76 1.93 -10.10
N LYS A 52 6.59 1.30 -10.93
CA LYS A 52 7.19 -0.02 -10.63
C LYS A 52 8.08 0.00 -9.38
N ALA A 53 8.80 1.10 -9.13
CA ALA A 53 9.64 1.23 -7.95
C ALA A 53 8.80 1.41 -6.69
N MET A 54 7.67 2.14 -6.80
CA MET A 54 6.71 2.30 -5.71
C MET A 54 6.03 0.96 -5.40
N GLU A 55 5.56 0.24 -6.42
CA GLU A 55 5.01 -1.12 -6.30
C GLU A 55 5.97 -2.08 -5.58
N ALA A 56 7.23 -2.12 -5.99
CA ALA A 56 8.24 -2.99 -5.37
C ALA A 56 8.59 -2.59 -3.92
N ALA A 57 8.35 -1.33 -3.55
CA ALA A 57 8.59 -0.82 -2.20
C ALA A 57 7.35 -0.91 -1.29
N LEU A 58 6.17 -1.25 -1.83
CA LEU A 58 4.97 -1.40 -1.02
C LEU A 58 5.03 -2.70 -0.21
N PRO A 59 4.68 -2.67 1.08
CA PRO A 59 4.39 -3.89 1.84
C PRO A 59 3.33 -4.72 1.10
N ALA A 60 3.41 -6.05 1.21
CA ALA A 60 2.55 -6.99 0.50
C ALA A 60 1.05 -6.65 0.65
N GLU A 61 0.61 -6.22 1.84
CA GLU A 61 -0.77 -5.81 2.11
C GLU A 61 -1.23 -4.61 1.25
N ARG A 62 -0.38 -3.58 1.11
CA ARG A 62 -0.69 -2.39 0.31
C ARG A 62 -0.53 -2.65 -1.17
N TYR A 63 0.38 -3.54 -1.55
CA TYR A 63 0.48 -4.02 -2.92
C TYR A 63 -0.80 -4.74 -3.35
N ALA A 64 -1.34 -5.60 -2.48
CA ALA A 64 -2.57 -6.35 -2.74
C ALA A 64 -3.81 -5.42 -2.92
N GLN A 65 -3.81 -4.23 -2.31
CA GLN A 65 -4.83 -3.19 -2.50
C GLN A 65 -4.84 -2.58 -3.91
N LEU A 66 -3.69 -2.53 -4.60
CA LEU A 66 -3.59 -1.90 -5.93
C LEU A 66 -4.35 -2.67 -7.02
N GLY A 67 -4.68 -3.94 -6.79
CA GLY A 67 -5.35 -4.80 -7.76
C GLY A 67 -6.64 -5.44 -7.28
N MET A 68 -7.11 -5.19 -6.04
CA MET A 68 -8.22 -5.92 -5.42
C MET A 68 -8.14 -7.44 -5.66
N THR A 69 -6.95 -7.99 -5.53
CA THR A 69 -6.70 -9.41 -5.85
C THR A 69 -7.42 -10.32 -4.86
N ALA A 70 -7.78 -11.55 -5.25
CA ALA A 70 -8.40 -12.52 -4.36
C ALA A 70 -7.58 -12.73 -3.08
N GLN A 71 -6.25 -12.68 -3.18
CA GLN A 71 -5.32 -12.74 -2.05
C GLN A 71 -5.52 -11.59 -1.06
N HIS A 72 -5.79 -10.37 -1.54
CA HIS A 72 -6.08 -9.22 -0.68
C HIS A 72 -7.35 -9.44 0.17
N LEU A 73 -8.40 -9.92 -0.48
CA LEU A 73 -9.70 -10.16 0.17
C LEU A 73 -9.61 -11.32 1.16
N ILE A 74 -8.84 -12.36 0.84
CA ILE A 74 -8.52 -13.43 1.79
C ILE A 74 -7.83 -12.86 3.03
N CYS A 75 -6.84 -11.97 2.88
CA CYS A 75 -6.18 -11.34 4.03
C CYS A 75 -7.14 -10.50 4.87
N ILE A 76 -8.06 -9.76 4.24
CA ILE A 76 -9.12 -9.01 4.94
C ILE A 76 -10.05 -9.97 5.70
N ALA A 77 -10.52 -11.03 5.03
CA ALA A 77 -11.41 -12.02 5.62
C ALA A 77 -10.76 -12.68 6.85
N ILE A 78 -9.50 -13.10 6.77
CA ILE A 78 -8.77 -13.69 7.91
C ILE A 78 -8.70 -12.71 9.08
N ARG A 79 -8.32 -11.46 8.83
CA ARG A 79 -8.22 -10.43 9.87
C ARG A 79 -9.56 -10.17 10.55
N ASP A 80 -10.61 -10.03 9.75
CA ASP A 80 -11.94 -9.68 10.25
C ASP A 80 -12.56 -10.87 11.02
N PHE A 81 -12.29 -12.11 10.59
CA PHE A 81 -12.62 -13.32 11.36
C PHE A 81 -11.89 -13.40 12.69
N ALA A 82 -10.57 -13.14 12.70
CA ALA A 82 -9.80 -13.13 13.94
C ALA A 82 -10.36 -12.09 14.92
N ALA A 83 -10.69 -10.89 14.43
CA ALA A 83 -11.32 -9.84 15.25
C ALA A 83 -12.68 -10.25 15.80
N ALA A 84 -13.52 -10.93 14.99
CA ALA A 84 -14.81 -11.46 15.44
C ALA A 84 -14.67 -12.54 16.51
N ILE A 85 -13.73 -13.48 16.35
CA ILE A 85 -13.44 -14.52 17.34
C ILE A 85 -12.98 -13.90 18.67
N ILE A 86 -12.07 -12.92 18.61
CA ILE A 86 -11.61 -12.21 19.82
C ILE A 86 -12.77 -11.50 20.51
N ALA A 87 -13.63 -10.81 19.75
CA ALA A 87 -14.80 -10.12 20.29
C ALA A 87 -15.78 -11.09 20.97
N LEU A 88 -15.97 -12.29 20.42
CA LEU A 88 -16.77 -13.35 21.03
C LEU A 88 -16.16 -13.85 22.34
N LEU A 89 -14.86 -14.15 22.34
CA LEU A 89 -14.14 -14.66 23.51
C LEU A 89 -14.09 -13.66 24.67
N LEU A 90 -14.04 -12.35 24.36
CA LEU A 90 -13.99 -11.28 25.34
C LEU A 90 -15.37 -10.72 25.73
N ASP A 91 -16.46 -11.34 25.28
CA ASP A 91 -17.85 -10.87 25.49
C ASP A 91 -18.05 -9.38 25.11
N ALA A 92 -17.35 -8.93 24.05
CA ALA A 92 -17.35 -7.53 23.65
C ALA A 92 -18.75 -7.02 23.27
N ARG A 93 -19.01 -5.73 23.46
CA ARG A 93 -20.32 -5.13 23.15
C ARG A 93 -20.60 -5.03 21.65
N ASP A 94 -19.57 -5.00 20.82
CA ASP A 94 -19.64 -4.85 19.37
C ASP A 94 -19.61 -6.20 18.61
N ARG A 95 -19.87 -7.32 19.30
CA ARG A 95 -19.90 -8.67 18.71
C ARG A 95 -20.73 -8.77 17.43
N PRO A 96 -22.00 -8.31 17.37
CA PRO A 96 -22.81 -8.43 16.15
C PRO A 96 -22.17 -7.74 14.94
N GLN A 97 -21.59 -6.55 15.16
CA GLN A 97 -20.93 -5.77 14.11
C GLN A 97 -19.67 -6.48 13.61
N ARG A 98 -18.86 -7.05 14.50
CA ARG A 98 -17.65 -7.80 14.13
C ARG A 98 -17.97 -9.07 13.34
N ILE A 99 -19.01 -9.79 13.72
CA ILE A 99 -19.48 -10.98 13.00
C ILE A 99 -19.99 -10.59 11.61
N ALA A 100 -20.78 -9.52 11.49
CA ALA A 100 -21.28 -9.06 10.20
C ALA A 100 -20.13 -8.65 9.25
N GLN A 101 -19.11 -7.96 9.76
CA GLN A 101 -17.92 -7.59 8.99
C GLN A 101 -17.15 -8.81 8.48
N ALA A 102 -16.94 -9.82 9.35
CA ALA A 102 -16.29 -11.06 8.98
C ALA A 102 -17.06 -11.81 7.87
N LEU A 103 -18.39 -11.93 8.02
CA LEU A 103 -19.25 -12.59 7.01
C LEU A 103 -19.22 -11.87 5.67
N GLN A 104 -19.27 -10.53 5.67
CA GLN A 104 -19.17 -9.73 4.46
C GLN A 104 -17.84 -9.96 3.73
N ALA A 105 -16.71 -9.96 4.45
CA ALA A 105 -15.39 -10.17 3.87
C ALA A 105 -15.25 -11.55 3.19
N ILE A 106 -15.86 -12.60 3.74
CA ILE A 106 -15.90 -13.92 3.10
C ILE A 106 -16.79 -13.93 1.85
N GLN A 107 -17.95 -13.29 1.90
CA GLN A 107 -18.85 -13.21 0.73
C GLN A 107 -18.18 -12.49 -0.44
N GLU A 108 -17.47 -11.40 -0.17
CA GLU A 108 -16.68 -10.67 -1.17
C GLU A 108 -15.55 -11.53 -1.75
N THR A 109 -14.89 -12.32 -0.90
CA THR A 109 -13.87 -13.29 -1.34
C THR A 109 -14.48 -14.36 -2.26
N GLN A 110 -15.59 -14.98 -1.84
CA GLN A 110 -16.29 -16.02 -2.61
C GLN A 110 -16.68 -15.51 -4.00
N ARG A 111 -17.30 -14.33 -4.08
CA ARG A 111 -17.74 -13.71 -5.33
C ARG A 111 -16.63 -13.53 -6.36
N LEU A 112 -15.40 -13.25 -5.90
CA LEU A 112 -14.25 -13.06 -6.79
C LEU A 112 -13.50 -14.36 -7.13
N THR A 113 -13.71 -15.43 -6.37
CA THR A 113 -13.08 -16.74 -6.59
C THR A 113 -13.96 -17.77 -7.31
N SER A 114 -15.28 -17.53 -7.35
CA SER A 114 -16.24 -18.31 -8.14
C SER A 114 -16.10 -17.96 -9.62
N VAL A 115 -15.19 -18.65 -10.31
CA VAL A 115 -15.03 -18.68 -11.77
C VAL A 115 -15.94 -19.74 -12.36
#